data_AF-R0GKS9-F1
#
_entry.id   AF-R0GKS9-F1
#
_cell.length_a   1.000
_cell.length_b   1.000
_cell.length_c   1.000
_cell.angle_alpha   90.00
_cell.angle_beta   90.00
_cell.angle_gamma   90.00
#
_symmetry.space_group_name_H-M   'P 1'
#
loop_
_entity.id
_entity.type
_entity.pdbx_description
1 polymer ?
#
loop_
_entity_poly.entity_id
_entity_poly.type
_entity_poly.pdbx_seq_one_letter_code
_entity_poly.pdbx_strand_id
1 'polypeptide(L)'
;MKFPRGIFLVIILVFYILTPYIEAVEVDGPTEALIRSICVENEDYGFCYKIIHEKLKAPTATLKELTALILHTAIDQANDTYIFIDNIFHEWPGPKEKTGLKTCHAVFNREITSFLEIRFLFSKKEYEHMVKTILSTAKILDGCKTDLLIPPYRNLLTEKKRVMRILITMSAVSGYMVKNGKASLLGSIVTPQYFIY
;
A
#
# COMPACT_ATOMS: atom_id res chain seq x y z
N MET A 1 -18.44 37.63 -32.02
CA MET A 1 -18.09 36.48 -32.89
C MET A 1 -19.00 35.30 -32.53
N LYS A 2 -19.85 34.84 -33.45
CA LYS A 2 -20.75 33.68 -33.23
C LYS A 2 -19.97 32.41 -33.51
N PHE A 3 -19.54 31.70 -32.48
CA PHE A 3 -18.97 30.35 -32.66
C PHE A 3 -20.05 29.44 -33.27
N PRO A 4 -19.77 28.73 -34.38
CA PRO A 4 -20.74 27.86 -35.01
C PRO A 4 -21.04 26.69 -34.08
N ARG A 5 -22.27 26.65 -33.56
CA ARG A 5 -22.77 25.64 -32.61
C ARG A 5 -22.48 24.18 -33.04
N GLY A 6 -22.40 23.92 -34.33
CA GLY A 6 -22.07 22.60 -34.89
C GLY A 6 -20.66 22.13 -34.58
N ILE A 7 -19.65 23.02 -34.57
CA ILE A 7 -18.26 22.63 -34.29
C ILE A 7 -18.09 22.26 -32.82
N PHE A 8 -18.77 22.96 -31.90
CA PHE A 8 -18.71 22.68 -30.47
C PHE A 8 -19.34 21.32 -30.13
N LEU A 9 -20.45 20.95 -30.78
CA LEU A 9 -21.10 19.66 -30.60
C LEU A 9 -20.24 18.48 -31.10
N VAL A 10 -19.56 18.66 -32.24
CA VAL A 10 -18.64 17.63 -32.78
C VAL A 10 -17.44 17.44 -31.87
N ILE A 11 -16.88 18.52 -31.30
CA ILE A 11 -15.76 18.43 -30.35
C ILE A 11 -16.18 17.68 -29.08
N ILE A 12 -17.36 17.97 -28.51
CA ILE A 12 -17.88 17.25 -27.33
C ILE A 12 -18.06 15.76 -27.62
N LEU A 13 -18.64 15.40 -28.78
CA LEU A 13 -18.82 14.01 -29.21
C LEU A 13 -17.49 13.27 -29.37
N VAL A 14 -16.48 13.93 -29.95
CA VAL A 14 -15.13 13.35 -30.10
C VAL A 14 -14.48 13.13 -28.72
N PHE A 15 -14.61 14.06 -27.78
CA PHE A 15 -14.13 13.87 -26.40
C PHE A 15 -14.87 12.74 -25.67
N TYR A 16 -16.16 12.54 -25.93
CA TYR A 16 -16.96 11.46 -25.34
C TYR A 16 -16.61 10.07 -25.88
N ILE A 17 -16.20 9.98 -27.16
CA ILE A 17 -15.78 8.71 -27.79
C ILE A 17 -14.32 8.37 -27.43
N LEU A 18 -13.47 9.38 -27.22
CA LEU A 18 -12.04 9.20 -26.92
C LEU A 18 -11.74 9.10 -25.41
N THR A 19 -12.72 9.32 -24.54
CA THR A 19 -12.55 9.02 -23.11
C THR A 19 -12.78 7.54 -22.89
N PRO A 20 -11.75 6.72 -22.59
CA PRO A 20 -11.99 5.35 -22.16
C PRO A 20 -12.86 5.41 -20.91
N TYR A 21 -14.08 4.91 -21.03
CA TYR A 21 -14.97 4.69 -19.88
C TYR A 21 -14.31 3.61 -19.03
N ILE A 22 -13.53 4.02 -18.05
CA ILE A 22 -13.04 3.11 -17.01
C ILE A 22 -14.25 2.82 -16.14
N GLU A 23 -14.98 1.75 -16.45
CA GLU A 23 -15.96 1.22 -15.53
C GLU A 23 -15.25 0.91 -14.22
N ALA A 24 -15.63 1.64 -13.16
CA ALA A 24 -15.29 1.23 -11.82
C ALA A 24 -15.85 -0.18 -11.65
N VAL A 25 -14.97 -1.14 -11.33
CA VAL A 25 -15.37 -2.53 -11.13
C VAL A 25 -16.33 -2.57 -9.94
N GLU A 26 -17.59 -2.89 -10.19
CA GLU A 26 -18.57 -3.11 -9.12
C GLU A 26 -18.24 -4.42 -8.41
N VAL A 27 -17.70 -4.31 -7.20
CA VAL A 27 -17.24 -5.46 -6.41
C VAL A 27 -18.44 -6.20 -5.82
N ASP A 28 -18.42 -7.53 -5.86
CA ASP A 28 -19.49 -8.35 -5.31
C ASP A 28 -19.54 -8.31 -3.78
N GLY A 29 -20.70 -8.66 -3.21
CA GLY A 29 -20.90 -8.63 -1.75
C GLY A 29 -19.88 -9.47 -0.96
N PRO A 30 -19.55 -10.71 -1.36
CA PRO A 30 -18.53 -11.52 -0.70
C PRO A 30 -17.13 -10.90 -0.68
N THR A 31 -16.64 -10.41 -1.82
CA THR A 31 -15.33 -9.74 -1.89
C THR A 31 -15.34 -8.45 -1.10
N GLU A 32 -16.43 -7.69 -1.16
CA GLU A 32 -16.61 -6.47 -0.38
C GLU A 32 -16.55 -6.74 1.13
N ALA A 33 -17.18 -7.81 1.62
CA ALA A 33 -17.10 -8.21 3.03
C ALA A 33 -15.66 -8.57 3.46
N LEU A 34 -14.88 -9.20 2.58
CA LEU A 34 -13.45 -9.47 2.84
C LEU A 34 -12.64 -8.19 2.90
N ILE A 35 -12.85 -7.26 1.96
CA ILE A 35 -12.17 -5.95 1.94
C ILE A 35 -12.43 -5.19 3.24
N ARG A 36 -13.70 -5.12 3.67
CA ARG A 36 -14.08 -4.47 4.93
C ARG A 36 -13.38 -5.11 6.13
N SER A 37 -13.32 -6.44 6.16
CA SER A 37 -12.66 -7.19 7.24
C SER A 37 -11.14 -6.98 7.26
N ILE A 38 -10.51 -6.79 6.10
CA ILE A 38 -9.08 -6.47 6.00
C ILE A 38 -8.81 -5.03 6.49
N CYS A 39 -9.69 -4.10 6.14
CA CYS A 39 -9.47 -2.68 6.40
C CYS A 39 -9.87 -2.20 7.79
N VAL A 40 -10.70 -2.94 8.53
CA VAL A 40 -11.24 -2.50 9.83
C VAL A 40 -10.17 -2.20 10.89
N GLU A 41 -9.02 -2.89 10.83
CA GLU A 41 -7.90 -2.70 11.77
C GLU A 41 -6.88 -1.63 11.30
N ASN A 42 -7.11 -0.98 10.16
CA ASN A 42 -6.18 0.03 9.65
C ASN A 42 -6.41 1.40 10.30
N GLU A 43 -5.31 2.13 10.54
CA GLU A 43 -5.36 3.53 11.03
C GLU A 43 -6.12 4.47 10.07
N ASP A 44 -6.16 4.14 8.79
CA ASP A 44 -6.98 4.82 7.78
C ASP A 44 -7.77 3.79 6.96
N TYR A 45 -8.98 3.51 7.44
CA TYR A 45 -9.92 2.61 6.78
C TYR A 45 -10.22 3.04 5.34
N GLY A 46 -10.46 4.33 5.11
CA GLY A 46 -10.86 4.85 3.80
C GLY A 46 -9.75 4.71 2.77
N PHE A 47 -8.51 4.98 3.18
CA PHE A 47 -7.34 4.80 2.33
C PHE A 47 -7.05 3.33 2.04
N CYS A 48 -7.14 2.45 3.04
CA CYS A 48 -7.05 1.00 2.84
C CYS A 48 -8.07 0.51 1.81
N TYR A 49 -9.33 0.91 2.00
CA TYR A 49 -10.44 0.53 1.13
C TYR A 49 -10.20 0.98 -0.32
N LYS A 50 -9.77 2.23 -0.47
CA LYS A 50 -9.43 2.83 -1.77
C LYS A 50 -8.32 2.06 -2.49
N ILE A 51 -7.22 1.72 -1.81
CA ILE A 51 -6.09 0.98 -2.41
C ILE A 51 -6.55 -0.32 -3.05
N ILE A 52 -7.38 -1.09 -2.34
CA ILE A 52 -7.82 -2.40 -2.85
C ILE A 52 -8.70 -2.20 -4.08
N HIS A 53 -9.67 -1.27 -4.03
CA HIS A 53 -10.58 -1.00 -5.13
C HIS A 53 -9.87 -0.49 -6.39
N GLU A 54 -8.90 0.42 -6.25
CA GLU A 54 -8.15 0.96 -7.39
C GLU A 54 -7.29 -0.11 -8.09
N LYS A 55 -6.91 -1.17 -7.40
CA LYS A 55 -6.03 -2.22 -7.95
C LYS A 55 -6.77 -3.51 -8.29
N LEU A 56 -8.04 -3.65 -7.90
CA LEU A 56 -8.85 -4.80 -8.25
C LEU A 56 -9.14 -4.80 -9.75
N LYS A 57 -8.98 -5.96 -10.41
CA LYS A 57 -9.17 -6.10 -11.86
C LYS A 57 -10.45 -6.84 -12.24
N ALA A 58 -11.14 -7.41 -11.26
CA ALA A 58 -12.31 -8.24 -11.44
C ALA A 58 -13.30 -7.98 -10.29
N PRO A 59 -14.61 -8.10 -10.53
CA PRO A 59 -15.64 -7.85 -9.51
C PRO A 59 -15.61 -8.85 -8.36
N THR A 60 -14.90 -9.96 -8.53
CA THR A 60 -14.76 -11.02 -7.54
C THR A 60 -13.29 -11.31 -7.28
N ALA A 61 -12.95 -11.53 -6.01
CA ALA A 61 -11.64 -11.94 -5.56
C ALA A 61 -11.75 -12.74 -4.26
N THR A 62 -11.03 -13.86 -4.21
CA THR A 62 -10.85 -14.68 -3.02
C THR A 62 -9.92 -13.99 -2.02
N LEU A 63 -9.97 -14.41 -0.75
CA LEU A 63 -9.04 -13.94 0.28
C LEU A 63 -7.55 -14.11 -0.12
N LYS A 64 -7.22 -15.18 -0.86
CA LYS A 64 -5.85 -15.42 -1.34
C LYS A 64 -5.45 -14.43 -2.42
N GLU A 65 -6.35 -14.11 -3.34
CA GLU A 65 -6.10 -13.10 -4.39
C GLU A 65 -5.96 -11.71 -3.79
N LEU A 66 -6.83 -11.33 -2.83
CA LEU A 66 -6.70 -10.08 -2.09
C LEU A 66 -5.39 -10.01 -1.30
N THR A 67 -5.00 -11.10 -0.62
CA THR A 67 -3.72 -11.15 0.10
C THR A 67 -2.54 -10.98 -0.87
N ALA A 68 -2.55 -11.69 -2.00
CA ALA A 68 -1.50 -11.55 -3.02
C ALA A 68 -1.41 -10.13 -3.58
N LEU A 69 -2.57 -9.49 -3.83
CA LEU A 69 -2.66 -8.09 -4.28
C LEU A 69 -2.04 -7.12 -3.28
N ILE A 70 -2.34 -7.28 -1.99
CA ILE A 70 -1.81 -6.44 -0.90
C ILE A 70 -0.30 -6.62 -0.81
N LEU A 71 0.21 -7.85 -0.82
CA LEU A 71 1.65 -8.13 -0.78
C LEU A 71 2.38 -7.53 -1.98
N HIS A 72 1.80 -7.63 -3.19
CA HIS A 72 2.36 -6.99 -4.37
C HIS A 72 2.42 -5.46 -4.23
N THR A 73 1.33 -4.87 -3.74
CA THR A 73 1.24 -3.42 -3.52
C THR A 73 2.25 -2.94 -2.47
N ALA A 74 2.49 -3.72 -1.42
CA ALA A 74 3.51 -3.42 -0.41
C ALA A 74 4.93 -3.42 -1.01
N ILE A 75 5.24 -4.38 -1.90
CA ILE A 75 6.52 -4.43 -2.62
C ILE A 75 6.69 -3.19 -3.51
N ASP A 76 5.66 -2.85 -4.29
CA ASP A 76 5.68 -1.68 -5.17
C ASP A 76 5.91 -0.39 -4.36
N GLN A 77 5.15 -0.20 -3.28
CA GLN A 77 5.29 0.98 -2.42
C GLN A 77 6.69 1.06 -1.79
N ALA A 78 7.26 -0.07 -1.36
CA ALA A 78 8.59 -0.09 -0.77
C ALA A 78 9.67 0.26 -1.81
N ASN A 79 9.57 -0.28 -3.03
CA ASN A 79 10.45 0.05 -4.15
C ASN A 79 10.34 1.53 -4.56
N ASP A 80 9.12 2.03 -4.74
CA ASP A 80 8.86 3.43 -5.11
C ASP A 80 9.39 4.40 -4.05
N THR A 81 9.33 4.00 -2.78
CA THR A 81 9.88 4.81 -1.69
C THR A 81 11.40 4.73 -1.62
N TYR A 82 11.98 3.57 -1.86
CA TYR A 82 13.43 3.40 -1.98
C TYR A 82 14.01 4.29 -3.09
N ILE A 83 13.43 4.23 -4.30
CA ILE A 83 13.84 5.06 -5.45
C ILE A 83 13.64 6.55 -5.14
N PHE A 84 12.54 6.92 -4.48
CA PHE A 84 12.30 8.29 -4.08
C PHE A 84 13.39 8.82 -3.12
N ILE A 85 13.78 8.03 -2.11
CA ILE A 85 14.86 8.41 -1.18
C ILE A 85 16.19 8.53 -1.91
N ASP A 86 16.48 7.61 -2.81
CA ASP A 86 17.71 7.62 -3.62
C ASP A 86 17.79 8.89 -4.50
N ASN A 87 16.70 9.26 -5.16
CA ASN A 87 16.63 10.49 -5.94
C ASN A 87 16.91 11.74 -5.08
N ILE A 88 16.29 11.85 -3.89
CA ILE A 88 16.56 12.97 -2.97
C ILE A 88 18.03 12.98 -2.55
N PHE A 89 18.62 11.81 -2.31
CA PHE A 89 20.02 11.70 -1.91
C PHE A 89 20.97 12.29 -2.97
N HIS A 90 20.65 12.12 -4.25
CA HIS A 90 21.42 12.65 -5.38
C HIS A 90 21.22 14.16 -5.62
N GLU A 91 20.10 14.76 -5.20
CA GLU A 91 19.82 16.21 -5.28
C GLU A 91 20.62 17.07 -4.25
N TRP A 92 21.56 16.45 -3.54
CA TRP A 92 22.45 17.03 -2.51
C TRP A 92 21.73 17.68 -1.31
N PRO A 93 21.23 16.85 -0.37
CA PRO A 93 20.82 17.28 0.96
C PRO A 93 22.00 17.69 1.87
N GLY A 94 21.76 18.48 2.92
CA GLY A 94 22.74 18.79 3.95
C GLY A 94 23.23 17.54 4.73
N PRO A 95 24.30 17.66 5.55
CA PRO A 95 24.90 16.50 6.22
C PRO A 95 23.95 15.70 7.13
N LYS A 96 23.06 16.38 7.87
CA LYS A 96 22.09 15.74 8.78
C LYS A 96 21.00 15.00 8.00
N GLU A 97 20.51 15.62 6.94
CA GLU A 97 19.54 15.07 6.01
C GLU A 97 20.11 13.84 5.30
N LYS A 98 21.38 13.90 4.86
CA LYS A 98 22.08 12.74 4.27
C LYS A 98 22.14 11.55 5.22
N THR A 99 22.42 11.76 6.50
CA THR A 99 22.38 10.67 7.49
C THR A 99 20.98 10.10 7.65
N GLY A 100 19.95 10.96 7.77
CA GLY A 100 18.55 10.53 7.86
C GLY A 100 18.09 9.72 6.64
N LEU A 101 18.37 10.24 5.44
CA LEU A 101 18.04 9.58 4.17
C LEU A 101 18.77 8.25 4.02
N LYS A 102 20.06 8.16 4.37
CA LYS A 102 20.81 6.90 4.31
C LYS A 102 20.20 5.83 5.21
N THR A 103 19.77 6.20 6.42
CA THR A 103 19.07 5.28 7.32
C THR A 103 17.72 4.84 6.73
N CYS A 104 16.92 5.78 6.24
CA CYS A 104 15.64 5.48 5.61
C CYS A 104 15.80 4.60 4.35
N HIS A 105 16.83 4.86 3.54
CA HIS A 105 17.16 4.07 2.36
C HIS A 105 17.46 2.61 2.73
N ALA A 106 18.27 2.39 3.77
CA ALA A 106 18.56 1.05 4.28
C ALA A 106 17.31 0.35 4.86
N VAL A 107 16.43 1.10 5.53
CA VAL A 107 15.15 0.61 6.04
C VAL A 107 14.25 0.13 4.89
N PHE A 108 14.02 0.95 3.87
CA PHE A 108 13.17 0.56 2.74
C PHE A 108 13.79 -0.57 1.89
N ASN A 109 15.11 -0.66 1.79
CA ASN A 109 15.75 -1.84 1.20
C ASN A 109 15.42 -3.12 1.97
N ARG A 110 15.42 -3.07 3.32
CA ARG A 110 15.03 -4.20 4.16
C ARG A 110 13.55 -4.53 4.05
N GLU A 111 12.68 -3.52 3.94
CA GLU A 111 11.25 -3.72 3.66
C GLU A 111 11.06 -4.49 2.35
N ILE A 112 11.73 -4.09 1.26
CA ILE A 112 11.67 -4.79 -0.04
C ILE A 112 12.06 -6.26 0.14
N THR A 113 13.22 -6.53 0.75
CA THR A 113 13.67 -7.92 0.95
C THR A 113 12.70 -8.73 1.81
N SER A 114 12.14 -8.12 2.86
CA SER A 114 11.19 -8.79 3.76
C SER A 114 9.89 -9.12 3.04
N PHE A 115 9.34 -8.19 2.24
CA PHE A 115 8.11 -8.44 1.50
C PHE A 115 8.29 -9.44 0.34
N LEU A 116 9.48 -9.51 -0.26
CA LEU A 116 9.82 -10.58 -1.20
C LEU A 116 9.85 -11.96 -0.50
N GLU A 117 10.40 -12.05 0.71
CA GLU A 117 10.36 -13.26 1.53
C GLU A 117 8.93 -13.63 1.94
N ILE A 118 8.13 -12.66 2.42
CA ILE A 118 6.72 -12.84 2.78
C ILE A 118 5.94 -13.40 1.58
N ARG A 119 6.15 -12.84 0.38
CA ARG A 119 5.52 -13.35 -0.86
C ARG A 119 5.97 -14.77 -1.18
N PHE A 120 7.25 -15.09 -0.98
CA PHE A 120 7.77 -16.46 -1.14
C PHE A 120 7.09 -17.43 -0.17
N LEU A 121 7.03 -17.11 1.12
CA LEU A 121 6.35 -17.90 2.16
C LEU A 121 4.86 -18.08 1.85
N PHE A 122 4.18 -17.03 1.38
CA PHE A 122 2.80 -17.09 0.92
C PHE A 122 2.62 -18.13 -0.21
N SER A 123 3.51 -18.12 -1.20
CA SER A 123 3.48 -19.06 -2.33
C SER A 123 3.70 -20.52 -1.90
N LYS A 124 4.48 -20.74 -0.84
CA LYS A 124 4.72 -22.05 -0.21
C LYS A 124 3.63 -22.46 0.78
N LYS A 125 2.64 -21.59 1.03
CA LYS A 125 1.59 -21.76 2.05
C LYS A 125 2.15 -21.85 3.47
N GLU A 126 3.33 -21.31 3.72
CA GLU A 126 3.97 -21.23 5.04
C GLU A 126 3.43 -20.02 5.82
N TYR A 127 2.11 -20.00 6.09
CA TYR A 127 1.43 -18.82 6.60
C TYR A 127 1.85 -18.43 8.02
N GLU A 128 2.31 -19.39 8.84
CA GLU A 128 2.87 -19.10 10.17
C GLU A 128 4.11 -18.23 10.08
N HIS A 129 5.11 -18.68 9.31
CA HIS A 129 6.34 -17.94 9.08
C HIS A 129 6.07 -16.61 8.39
N MET A 130 5.19 -16.61 7.38
CA MET A 130 4.78 -15.41 6.66
C MET A 130 4.28 -14.32 7.62
N VAL A 131 3.35 -14.65 8.51
CA VAL A 131 2.78 -13.70 9.48
C VAL A 131 3.85 -13.21 10.46
N LYS A 132 4.71 -14.11 10.96
CA LYS A 132 5.82 -13.71 11.84
C LYS A 132 6.77 -12.73 11.15
N THR A 133 7.07 -12.96 9.88
CA THR A 133 7.92 -12.06 9.08
C THR A 133 7.22 -10.71 8.87
N ILE A 134 5.92 -10.66 8.54
CA ILE A 134 5.15 -9.41 8.43
C ILE A 134 5.21 -8.60 9.73
N LEU A 135 4.99 -9.22 10.89
CA LEU A 135 5.03 -8.49 12.16
C LEU A 135 6.40 -7.91 12.49
N SER A 136 7.47 -8.50 11.93
CA SER A 136 8.82 -7.96 12.09
C SER A 136 9.09 -6.71 11.25
N THR A 137 8.39 -6.55 10.12
CA THR A 137 8.61 -5.39 9.22
C THR A 137 8.12 -4.08 9.84
N ALA A 138 7.03 -4.10 10.62
CA ALA A 138 6.58 -2.91 11.35
C ALA A 138 7.71 -2.23 12.16
N LYS A 139 8.56 -3.03 12.82
CA LYS A 139 9.71 -2.53 13.59
C LYS A 139 10.85 -2.01 12.72
N ILE A 140 11.01 -2.55 11.52
CA ILE A 140 12.05 -2.10 10.57
C ILE A 140 11.70 -0.68 10.10
N LEU A 141 10.43 -0.44 9.76
CA LEU A 141 9.93 0.85 9.30
C LEU A 141 10.19 1.99 10.30
N ASP A 142 10.13 1.73 11.60
CA ASP A 142 10.39 2.72 12.66
C ASP A 142 11.83 3.25 12.68
N GLY A 143 12.77 2.50 12.10
CA GLY A 143 14.15 2.95 11.93
C GLY A 143 14.28 4.19 11.03
N CYS A 144 13.32 4.41 10.13
CA CYS A 144 13.28 5.60 9.29
C CYS A 144 12.62 6.77 10.05
N LYS A 145 13.45 7.67 10.59
CA LYS A 145 13.01 8.91 11.23
C LYS A 145 13.02 10.07 10.23
N THR A 146 11.87 10.67 9.99
CA THR A 146 11.70 11.78 9.05
C THR A 146 11.98 13.15 9.68
N ASP A 147 12.15 13.22 10.99
CA ASP A 147 12.36 14.46 11.75
C ASP A 147 13.68 15.18 11.43
N LEU A 148 14.63 14.47 10.83
CA LEU A 148 15.91 15.01 10.40
C LEU A 148 15.84 15.65 9.01
N LEU A 149 14.70 15.53 8.31
CA LEU A 149 14.51 16.08 6.98
C LEU A 149 13.86 17.47 7.02
N ILE A 150 14.18 18.28 6.03
CA ILE A 150 13.52 19.57 5.79
C ILE A 150 12.35 19.41 4.81
N PRO A 151 11.32 20.28 4.87
CA PRO A 151 10.31 20.36 3.83
C PRO A 151 10.92 20.67 2.44
N PRO A 152 10.34 20.13 1.34
CA PRO A 152 9.13 19.31 1.29
C PRO A 152 9.38 17.81 1.58
N TYR A 153 10.64 17.36 1.59
CA TYR A 153 11.01 15.94 1.69
C TYR A 153 10.51 15.28 2.96
N ARG A 154 10.51 16.01 4.10
CA ARG A 154 9.91 15.53 5.36
C ARG A 154 8.47 15.06 5.16
N ASN A 155 7.62 15.89 4.56
CA ASN A 155 6.19 15.61 4.46
C ASN A 155 5.93 14.45 3.51
N LEU A 156 6.62 14.45 2.35
CA LEU A 156 6.50 13.40 1.35
C LEU A 156 6.96 12.03 1.88
N LEU A 157 8.08 11.98 2.61
CA LEU A 157 8.57 10.72 3.17
C LEU A 157 7.73 10.25 4.35
N THR A 158 7.18 11.19 5.14
CA THR A 158 6.24 10.85 6.22
C THR A 158 4.98 10.20 5.66
N GLU A 159 4.43 10.72 4.56
CA GLU A 159 3.28 10.10 3.90
C GLU A 159 3.65 8.73 3.31
N LYS A 160 4.81 8.59 2.64
CA LYS A 160 5.26 7.29 2.14
C LYS A 160 5.44 6.24 3.25
N LYS A 161 5.93 6.66 4.42
CA LYS A 161 6.04 5.81 5.62
C LYS A 161 4.65 5.41 6.15
N ARG A 162 3.70 6.35 6.20
CA ARG A 162 2.30 6.09 6.58
C ARG A 162 1.65 5.05 5.67
N VAL A 163 1.75 5.23 4.35
CA VAL A 163 1.22 4.28 3.36
C VAL A 163 1.84 2.89 3.56
N MET A 164 3.14 2.80 3.82
CA MET A 164 3.79 1.52 4.09
C MET A 164 3.26 0.85 5.36
N ARG A 165 3.03 1.61 6.45
CA ARG A 165 2.43 1.07 7.68
C ARG A 165 1.04 0.49 7.45
N ILE A 166 0.20 1.19 6.67
CA ILE A 166 -1.12 0.71 6.27
C ILE A 166 -0.98 -0.63 5.52
N LEU A 167 -0.08 -0.72 4.53
CA LEU A 167 0.13 -1.95 3.78
C LEU A 167 0.69 -3.11 4.63
N ILE A 168 1.55 -2.84 5.61
CA ILE A 168 2.00 -3.83 6.60
C ILE A 168 0.82 -4.34 7.42
N THR A 169 -0.05 -3.44 7.89
CA THR A 169 -1.25 -3.79 8.67
C THR A 169 -2.22 -4.63 7.85
N MET A 170 -2.53 -4.21 6.62
CA MET A 170 -3.34 -4.98 5.68
C MET A 170 -2.77 -6.37 5.45
N SER A 171 -1.46 -6.48 5.25
CA SER A 171 -0.76 -7.76 5.04
C SER A 171 -0.86 -8.65 6.27
N ALA A 172 -0.73 -8.10 7.47
CA ALA A 172 -0.84 -8.84 8.72
C ALA A 172 -2.24 -9.40 8.90
N VAL A 173 -3.26 -8.54 8.73
CA VAL A 173 -4.67 -8.93 8.87
C VAL A 173 -5.03 -10.02 7.87
N SER A 174 -4.79 -9.77 6.58
CA SER A 174 -5.08 -10.75 5.53
C SER A 174 -4.26 -12.03 5.74
N GLY A 175 -2.99 -11.92 6.14
CA GLY A 175 -2.10 -13.03 6.47
C GLY A 175 -2.66 -13.94 7.57
N TYR A 176 -3.18 -13.37 8.66
CA TYR A 176 -3.85 -14.12 9.71
C TYR A 176 -5.16 -14.77 9.23
N MET A 177 -5.94 -14.08 8.39
CA MET A 177 -7.16 -14.63 7.81
C MET A 177 -6.85 -15.88 6.96
N VAL A 178 -5.84 -15.85 6.09
CA VAL A 178 -5.44 -17.02 5.28
C VAL A 178 -4.86 -18.14 6.15
N LYS A 179 -4.05 -17.81 7.16
CA LYS A 179 -3.51 -18.77 8.13
C LYS A 179 -4.63 -19.56 8.83
N ASN A 180 -5.67 -18.84 9.28
CA ASN A 180 -6.76 -19.42 10.06
C ASN A 180 -7.88 -20.02 9.19
N GLY A 181 -7.86 -19.76 7.88
CA GLY A 181 -8.95 -20.13 6.97
C GLY A 181 -10.27 -19.40 7.29
N LYS A 182 -10.22 -18.22 7.91
CA LYS A 182 -11.39 -17.44 8.34
C LYS A 182 -11.44 -16.09 7.65
N ALA A 183 -12.64 -15.68 7.24
CA ALA A 183 -12.90 -14.40 6.59
C ALA A 183 -12.92 -13.20 7.55
N SER A 184 -12.68 -13.42 8.84
CA SER A 184 -12.59 -12.37 9.85
C SER A 184 -11.62 -12.76 10.96
N LEU A 185 -11.04 -11.75 11.62
CA LEU A 185 -10.25 -11.94 12.83
C LEU A 185 -11.17 -11.84 14.06
N LEU A 186 -10.91 -12.66 15.07
CA LEU A 186 -11.38 -12.38 16.42
C LEU A 186 -10.51 -11.22 16.93
N GLY A 187 -11.13 -10.10 17.32
CA GLY A 187 -10.54 -8.75 17.47
C GLY A 187 -9.43 -8.57 18.54
N SER A 188 -8.43 -9.45 18.59
CA SER A 188 -7.34 -9.39 19.56
C SER A 188 -5.99 -9.85 19.00
N ILE A 189 -5.88 -10.11 17.69
CA ILE A 189 -4.65 -10.67 17.10
C ILE A 189 -3.72 -9.59 16.56
N VAL A 190 -4.27 -8.51 16.00
CA VAL A 190 -3.50 -7.33 15.54
C VAL A 190 -3.59 -6.27 16.62
N THR A 191 -2.98 -6.52 17.79
CA THR A 191 -2.98 -5.53 18.87
C THR A 191 -2.24 -4.26 18.42
N PRO A 192 -2.73 -3.06 18.80
CA PRO A 192 -2.06 -1.78 18.56
C PRO A 192 -0.62 -1.69 19.11
N GLN A 193 -0.22 -2.62 20.00
CA GLN A 193 1.12 -2.70 20.58
C GLN A 193 2.25 -2.89 19.56
N TYR A 194 1.95 -3.33 18.32
CA TYR A 194 2.94 -3.40 17.23
C TYR A 194 2.93 -2.18 16.30
N PHE A 195 2.00 -1.23 16.48
CA PHE A 195 1.76 -0.12 15.55
C PHE A 195 1.63 1.27 16.20
N ILE A 196 1.66 1.37 17.53
CA ILE A 196 1.71 2.63 18.26
C ILE A 196 3.03 2.71 19.00
N TYR A 197 3.97 3.52 18.51
CA TYR A 197 4.85 4.43 19.28
C TYR A 197 5.49 5.46 18.33
#